data_AF-A0A6I8UC42-F1
#
_entry.id   AF-A0A6I8UC42-F1
#
_cell.length_a   1.000
_cell.length_b   1.000
_cell.length_c   1.000
_cell.angle_alpha   90.00
_cell.angle_beta   90.00
_cell.angle_gamma   90.00
#
_symmetry.space_group_name_H-M   'P 1'
#
loop_
_entity.id
_entity.type
_entity.pdbx_description
1 polymer ?
#
loop_
_entity_poly.entity_id
_entity_poly.type
_entity_poly.pdbx_seq_one_letter_code
_entity_poly.pdbx_strand_id
1 'polypeptide(L)'
;MQYSWLPQERREVIVREKPPLVISSKRFARIQANASQAAQQERQYRLQLRDQAEEQLRAGGEELLRQFGGRKLCITKAEECRRELEQLREQELEAKRLAEEESAASRREAQSRQKERIAAAQQLLEQLRPGPRELQCARLQSEVLRSVQAQRQVQETFAQALERQAERDRRIYHEQVLNGIEEAQRRRAERCQQLGEHKQDLLSAIAEREKERQAAKAEEHEQARQERERNQRQLREQQRRDEEVRTSRRRQKREEALASLAMAEQRQQRLLMLEEVEQVQCDVHNEAKGRLEQMKRERTRSRVQQRIQRNEKLAQEQAPRLHYSAGADEARHERQLVEMQKAHSAEQARRRQSRERVKNSRLAIQREAEQLAQASREQGEADKREAVDLRLKNDLVHVQFKRQQRQEQLQRMRQLRQQLDEQVRQRHEEETRPDTNYNREAQLECLREDAFFFDYARQLMDTARARGCPLKPFVRAVGQYKNENRIGAGIRVPPHLVTRLSMGRRTAGDSPAETAVKAQSSAEEAKLAAEEEQQRRNIEENLKKIEALVLAEATAKAEVPKG
;
A
#
# COMPACT_ATOMS: atom_id res chain seq x y z
N MET A 1 71.34 103.48 119.29
CA MET A 1 72.23 103.07 120.39
C MET A 1 72.88 101.75 119.96
N GLN A 2 74.05 101.73 119.31
CA GLN A 2 75.43 101.88 119.83
C GLN A 2 75.83 100.81 120.86
N TYR A 3 77.11 100.41 120.78
CA TYR A 3 77.83 99.24 121.34
C TYR A 3 77.65 97.95 120.48
N SER A 4 78.62 97.42 119.71
CA SER A 4 80.09 97.23 119.83
C SER A 4 80.52 96.33 121.01
N TRP A 5 81.66 95.65 120.83
CA TRP A 5 82.39 94.73 121.73
C TRP A 5 82.21 93.21 121.50
N LEU A 6 83.11 92.67 120.64
CA LEU A 6 84.04 91.52 120.83
C LEU A 6 83.84 90.57 122.04
N PRO A 7 84.46 89.38 122.06
CA PRO A 7 84.44 88.26 121.11
C PRO A 7 84.18 86.98 121.92
N GLN A 8 82.94 86.48 121.96
CA GLN A 8 82.67 85.24 122.69
C GLN A 8 82.71 84.07 121.74
N GLU A 9 83.91 83.48 121.69
CA GLU A 9 84.15 82.06 121.48
C GLU A 9 83.01 81.23 122.09
N ARG A 10 82.01 80.92 121.27
CA ARG A 10 81.00 79.94 121.63
C ARG A 10 81.28 78.73 120.79
N ARG A 11 82.25 77.99 121.32
CA ARG A 11 82.37 76.53 121.27
C ARG A 11 81.59 75.95 120.10
N GLU A 12 82.32 75.58 119.06
CA GLU A 12 81.87 74.52 118.15
C GLU A 12 81.22 73.44 119.02
N VAL A 13 79.90 73.27 118.87
CA VAL A 13 79.23 72.15 119.51
C VAL A 13 79.80 70.95 118.79
N ILE A 14 80.74 70.26 119.46
CA ILE A 14 81.07 68.87 119.18
C ILE A 14 79.75 68.11 119.42
N VAL A 15 78.86 68.14 118.44
CA VAL A 15 77.71 67.26 118.36
C VAL A 15 78.35 65.90 118.12
N ARG A 16 78.50 65.12 119.20
CA ARG A 16 78.76 63.70 119.08
C ARG A 16 77.73 63.16 118.10
N GLU A 17 78.17 62.69 116.95
CA GLU A 17 77.31 62.00 116.01
C GLU A 17 76.63 60.87 116.78
N LYS A 18 75.32 61.00 116.97
CA LYS A 18 74.52 59.89 117.49
C LYS A 18 74.58 58.80 116.42
N PRO A 19 74.81 57.53 116.78
CA PRO A 19 74.91 56.47 115.79
C PRO A 19 73.66 56.46 114.89
N PRO A 20 73.81 56.24 113.58
CA PRO A 20 72.70 56.27 112.65
C PRO A 20 71.64 55.25 113.06
N LEU A 21 70.42 55.74 113.31
CA LEU A 21 69.26 54.88 113.55
C LEU A 21 68.74 54.42 112.19
N VAL A 22 69.21 53.26 111.74
CA VAL A 22 68.77 52.66 110.48
C VAL A 22 67.34 52.15 110.68
N ILE A 23 66.35 52.91 110.19
CA ILE A 23 64.95 52.49 110.13
C ILE A 23 64.66 52.01 108.70
N SER A 24 63.98 50.87 108.56
CA SER A 24 63.59 50.37 107.24
C SER A 24 62.72 51.37 106.45
N SER A 25 62.94 51.44 105.13
CA SER A 25 62.18 52.28 104.18
C SER A 25 60.66 52.17 104.33
N LYS A 26 60.16 50.99 104.69
CA LYS A 26 58.73 50.73 104.93
C LYS A 26 58.14 51.62 106.02
N ARG A 27 58.91 51.93 107.06
CA ARG A 27 58.41 52.74 108.18
C ARG A 27 58.33 54.23 107.80
N PHE A 28 59.26 54.71 106.97
CA PHE A 28 59.25 56.09 106.47
C PHE A 28 58.07 56.36 105.52
N ALA A 29 57.82 55.44 104.58
CA ALA A 29 56.72 55.57 103.62
C ALA A 29 55.35 55.68 104.29
N ARG A 30 55.11 54.94 105.38
CA ARG A 30 53.85 55.01 106.14
C ARG A 30 53.61 56.39 106.77
N ILE A 31 54.67 57.03 107.28
CA ILE A 31 54.55 58.35 107.90
C ILE A 31 54.19 59.40 106.84
N GLN A 32 54.79 59.35 105.65
CA GLN A 32 54.42 60.23 104.54
C GLN A 32 52.99 59.99 104.01
N ALA A 33 52.56 58.72 103.92
CA ALA A 33 51.22 58.40 103.44
C ALA A 33 50.13 58.94 104.38
N ASN A 34 50.32 58.84 105.69
CA ASN A 34 49.35 59.36 106.66
C ASN A 34 49.28 60.90 106.68
N ALA A 35 50.39 61.60 106.38
CA ALA A 35 50.40 63.05 106.34
C ALA A 35 49.63 63.65 105.13
N SER A 36 49.44 62.89 104.04
CA SER A 36 48.87 63.41 102.78
C SER A 36 47.40 63.06 102.54
N GLN A 37 46.77 62.22 103.36
CA GLN A 37 45.38 61.78 103.15
C GLN A 37 44.32 62.91 103.28
N ALA A 38 44.47 63.82 104.25
CA ALA A 38 43.48 64.87 104.48
C ALA A 38 43.35 65.83 103.26
N ALA A 39 44.47 66.18 102.63
CA ALA A 39 44.49 67.06 101.46
C ALA A 39 43.85 66.43 100.21
N GLN A 40 43.81 65.10 100.10
CA GLN A 40 43.17 64.41 98.97
C GLN A 40 41.64 64.46 99.08
N GLN A 41 41.08 64.37 100.29
CA GLN A 41 39.64 64.39 100.50
C GLN A 41 39.01 65.74 100.14
N GLU A 42 39.67 66.86 100.48
CA GLU A 42 39.16 68.20 100.14
C GLU A 42 39.11 68.46 98.62
N ARG A 43 40.05 67.91 97.85
CA ARG A 43 40.04 68.03 96.39
C ARG A 43 38.87 67.29 95.76
N GLN A 44 38.50 66.13 96.28
CA GLN A 44 37.38 65.34 95.76
C GLN A 44 36.04 66.07 95.95
N TYR A 45 35.85 66.72 97.09
CA TYR A 45 34.61 67.46 97.37
C TYR A 45 34.36 68.62 96.40
N ARG A 46 35.42 69.35 96.01
CA ARG A 46 35.30 70.47 95.06
C ARG A 46 34.94 70.05 93.64
N LEU A 47 35.37 68.86 93.21
CA LEU A 47 35.03 68.33 91.89
C LEU A 47 33.53 67.97 91.81
N GLN A 48 32.99 67.34 92.85
CA GLN A 48 31.58 66.93 92.88
C GLN A 48 30.62 68.13 92.75
N LEU A 49 30.95 69.27 93.35
CA LEU A 49 30.12 70.48 93.23
C LEU A 49 30.09 71.05 91.81
N ARG A 50 31.16 70.87 91.04
CA ARG A 50 31.23 71.36 89.65
C ARG A 50 30.39 70.49 88.72
N ASP A 51 30.46 69.17 88.89
CA ASP A 51 29.73 68.23 88.03
C ASP A 51 28.21 68.44 88.13
N GLN A 52 27.71 68.74 89.34
CA GLN A 52 26.29 69.03 89.57
C GLN A 52 25.80 70.27 88.80
N ALA A 53 26.64 71.29 88.63
CA ALA A 53 26.27 72.51 87.90
C ALA A 53 26.20 72.27 86.37
N GLU A 54 27.06 71.41 85.82
CA GLU A 54 27.07 71.10 84.39
C GLU A 54 25.84 70.27 83.96
N GLU A 55 25.33 69.40 84.84
CA GLU A 55 24.13 68.61 84.57
C GLU A 55 22.85 69.45 84.46
N GLN A 56 22.72 70.50 85.28
CA GLN A 56 21.55 71.39 85.24
C GLN A 56 21.44 72.14 83.90
N LEU A 57 22.57 72.58 83.33
CA LEU A 57 22.59 73.26 82.03
C LEU A 57 22.24 72.32 80.87
N ARG A 58 22.65 71.05 80.94
CA ARG A 58 22.26 70.03 79.94
C ARG A 58 20.76 69.79 79.92
N ALA A 59 20.15 69.60 81.09
CA ALA A 59 18.72 69.34 81.19
C ALA A 59 17.88 70.48 80.57
N GLY A 60 18.23 71.75 80.84
CA GLY A 60 17.56 72.90 80.24
C GLY A 60 17.71 72.99 78.72
N GLY A 61 18.84 72.57 78.15
CA GLY A 61 19.05 72.52 76.70
C GLY A 61 18.20 71.47 75.97
N GLU A 62 17.98 70.31 76.60
CA GLU A 62 17.16 69.24 76.05
C GLU A 62 15.66 69.61 75.98
N GLU A 63 15.18 70.39 76.95
CA GLU A 63 13.78 70.85 76.97
C GLU A 63 13.46 71.78 75.80
N LEU A 64 14.38 72.68 75.44
CA LEU A 64 14.22 73.57 74.28
C LEU A 64 14.19 72.79 72.97
N LEU A 65 15.04 71.77 72.81
CA LEU A 65 15.03 70.91 71.62
C LEU A 65 13.73 70.12 71.49
N ARG A 66 13.13 69.69 72.61
CA ARG A 66 11.81 69.04 72.59
C ARG A 66 10.69 69.98 72.12
N GLN A 67 10.72 71.25 72.53
CA GLN A 67 9.66 72.21 72.18
C GLN A 67 9.65 72.56 70.68
N PHE A 68 10.80 72.53 70.01
CA PHE A 68 10.93 72.95 68.60
C PHE A 68 11.22 71.82 67.61
N GLY A 69 11.58 70.61 68.05
CA GLY A 69 12.09 69.53 67.20
C GLY A 69 11.10 68.77 66.31
N GLY A 70 9.86 69.24 66.12
CA GLY A 70 8.79 68.41 65.54
C GLY A 70 7.94 68.98 64.39
N ARG A 71 8.05 70.26 64.03
CA ARG A 71 7.21 70.88 62.97
C ARG A 71 8.05 71.22 61.73
N LYS A 72 8.14 70.30 60.77
CA LYS A 72 8.69 70.56 59.43
C LYS A 72 7.58 71.12 58.53
N LEU A 73 7.66 72.41 58.17
CA LEU A 73 6.61 73.11 57.40
C LEU A 73 6.71 72.95 55.87
N CYS A 74 7.73 72.26 55.36
CA CYS A 74 7.88 71.96 53.92
C CYS A 74 8.35 70.51 53.74
N ILE A 75 7.73 69.79 52.79
CA ILE A 75 8.23 68.50 52.30
C ILE A 75 9.57 68.78 51.62
N THR A 76 10.60 68.04 52.02
CA THR A 76 11.93 68.22 51.43
C THR A 76 12.02 67.49 50.08
N LYS A 77 12.83 67.96 49.13
CA LYS A 77 13.08 67.25 47.86
C LYS A 77 13.49 65.77 48.06
N ALA A 78 14.11 65.48 49.20
CA ALA A 78 14.47 64.11 49.59
C ALA A 78 13.25 63.23 49.91
N GLU A 79 12.16 63.79 50.42
CA GLU A 79 10.91 63.08 50.68
C GLU A 79 10.09 62.86 49.39
N GLU A 80 10.17 63.78 48.42
CA GLU A 80 9.60 63.59 47.07
C GLU A 80 10.32 62.47 46.31
N CYS A 81 11.67 62.49 46.28
CA CYS A 81 12.44 61.39 45.69
C CYS A 81 12.15 60.04 46.37
N ARG A 82 11.90 60.02 47.68
CA ARG A 82 11.52 58.79 48.40
C ARG A 82 10.16 58.27 47.96
N ARG A 83 9.18 59.16 47.79
CA ARG A 83 7.84 58.79 47.29
C ARG A 83 7.87 58.31 45.84
N GLU A 84 8.65 58.96 44.98
CA GLU A 84 8.83 58.50 43.59
C GLU A 84 9.51 57.13 43.53
N LEU A 85 10.53 56.90 44.37
CA LEU A 85 11.15 55.59 44.50
C LEU A 85 10.20 54.53 45.06
N GLU A 86 9.32 54.89 46.00
CA GLU A 86 8.28 54.01 46.52
C GLU A 86 7.25 53.65 45.44
N GLN A 87 6.78 54.63 44.67
CA GLN A 87 5.85 54.41 43.56
C GLN A 87 6.47 53.57 42.43
N LEU A 88 7.74 53.81 42.08
CA LEU A 88 8.45 52.99 41.11
C LEU A 88 8.61 51.55 41.62
N ARG A 89 8.91 51.37 42.91
CA ARG A 89 8.96 50.03 43.53
C ARG A 89 7.60 49.34 43.54
N GLU A 90 6.53 50.07 43.83
CA GLU A 90 5.17 49.53 43.79
C GLU A 90 4.79 49.11 42.36
N GLN A 91 5.06 49.95 41.36
CA GLN A 91 4.85 49.62 39.95
C GLN A 91 5.69 48.43 39.49
N GLU A 92 6.96 48.34 39.92
CA GLU A 92 7.81 47.17 39.65
C GLU A 92 7.25 45.89 40.30
N LEU A 93 6.73 45.99 41.52
CA LEU A 93 6.12 44.86 42.22
C LEU A 93 4.80 44.44 41.57
N GLU A 94 3.97 45.38 41.12
CA GLU A 94 2.74 45.11 40.39
C GLU A 94 3.02 44.50 39.01
N ALA A 95 3.99 45.04 38.27
CA ALA A 95 4.44 44.47 37.00
C ALA A 95 5.01 43.06 37.17
N LYS A 96 5.76 42.80 38.25
CA LYS A 96 6.22 41.44 38.61
C LYS A 96 5.06 40.51 38.90
N ARG A 97 4.04 40.95 39.65
CA ARG A 97 2.84 40.13 39.94
C ARG A 97 2.07 39.79 38.67
N LEU A 98 1.83 40.77 37.79
CA LEU A 98 1.14 40.54 36.52
C LEU A 98 1.94 39.60 35.62
N ALA A 99 3.26 39.78 35.52
CA ALA A 99 4.13 38.86 34.77
C ALA A 99 4.13 37.43 35.34
N GLU A 100 4.08 37.28 36.67
CA GLU A 100 3.95 35.99 37.33
C GLU A 100 2.60 35.32 37.04
N GLU A 101 1.49 36.07 37.10
CA GLU A 101 0.14 35.60 36.79
C GLU A 101 0.00 35.17 35.31
N GLU A 102 0.49 35.98 34.38
CA GLU A 102 0.53 35.64 32.95
C GLU A 102 1.40 34.42 32.68
N SER A 103 2.56 34.32 33.34
CA SER A 103 3.43 33.14 33.23
C SER A 103 2.76 31.89 33.81
N ALA A 104 2.00 32.01 34.90
CA ALA A 104 1.26 30.93 35.52
C ALA A 104 0.08 30.47 34.64
N ALA A 105 -0.65 31.41 34.03
CA ALA A 105 -1.71 31.12 33.07
C ALA A 105 -1.15 30.41 31.82
N SER A 106 -0.06 30.92 31.25
CA SER A 106 0.65 30.29 30.12
C SER A 106 1.15 28.88 30.45
N ARG A 107 1.67 28.66 31.67
CA ARG A 107 2.05 27.31 32.14
C ARG A 107 0.85 26.37 32.25
N ARG A 108 -0.30 26.85 32.75
CA ARG A 108 -1.53 26.04 32.85
C ARG A 108 -2.09 25.68 31.47
N GLU A 109 -2.08 26.61 30.54
CA GLU A 109 -2.46 26.35 29.14
C GLU A 109 -1.51 25.35 28.49
N ALA A 110 -0.19 25.54 28.66
CA ALA A 110 0.81 24.62 28.14
C ALA A 110 0.65 23.21 28.72
N GLN A 111 0.38 23.08 30.02
CA GLN A 111 0.08 21.80 30.66
C GLN A 111 -1.21 21.18 30.12
N SER A 112 -2.26 21.97 29.88
CA SER A 112 -3.52 21.47 29.32
C SER A 112 -3.33 20.97 27.89
N ARG A 113 -2.64 21.74 27.04
CA ARG A 113 -2.26 21.32 25.68
C ARG A 113 -1.37 20.09 25.69
N GLN A 114 -0.45 19.99 26.64
CA GLN A 114 0.40 18.81 26.80
C GLN A 114 -0.43 17.59 27.19
N LYS A 115 -1.37 17.73 28.13
CA LYS A 115 -2.30 16.66 28.51
C LYS A 115 -3.17 16.21 27.33
N GLU A 116 -3.69 17.15 26.55
CA GLU A 116 -4.45 16.83 25.32
C GLU A 116 -3.59 16.10 24.29
N ARG A 117 -2.34 16.53 24.08
CA ARG A 117 -1.39 15.84 23.18
C ARG A 117 -1.08 14.43 23.66
N ILE A 118 -0.87 14.25 24.97
CA ILE A 118 -0.62 12.95 25.58
C ILE A 118 -1.86 12.06 25.43
N ALA A 119 -3.06 12.57 25.72
CA ALA A 119 -4.31 11.84 25.57
C ALA A 119 -4.57 11.44 24.11
N ALA A 120 -4.34 12.34 23.15
CA ALA A 120 -4.46 12.05 21.72
C ALA A 120 -3.43 10.99 21.28
N ALA A 121 -2.19 11.06 21.78
CA ALA A 121 -1.18 10.05 21.51
C ALA A 121 -1.55 8.68 22.13
N GLN A 122 -2.08 8.66 23.35
CA GLN A 122 -2.57 7.43 24.01
C GLN A 122 -3.72 6.79 23.22
N GLN A 123 -4.72 7.58 22.82
CA GLN A 123 -5.82 7.10 21.97
C GLN A 123 -5.32 6.54 20.64
N LEU A 124 -4.31 7.19 20.03
CA LEU A 124 -3.70 6.70 18.79
C LEU A 124 -2.97 5.36 19.02
N LEU A 125 -2.22 5.23 20.11
CA LEU A 125 -1.56 3.97 20.47
C LEU A 125 -2.56 2.84 20.71
N GLU A 126 -3.67 3.12 21.41
CA GLU A 126 -4.74 2.16 21.63
C GLU A 126 -5.41 1.75 20.31
N GLN A 127 -5.68 2.69 19.41
CA GLN A 127 -6.21 2.40 18.06
C GLN A 127 -5.24 1.58 17.19
N LEU A 128 -3.94 1.70 17.43
CA LEU A 128 -2.91 0.93 16.74
C LEU A 128 -2.74 -0.49 17.32
N ARG A 129 -3.47 -0.87 18.37
CA ARG A 129 -3.50 -2.25 18.84
C ARG A 129 -4.24 -3.18 17.87
N PRO A 130 -3.94 -4.49 17.87
CA PRO A 130 -4.52 -5.43 16.92
C PRO A 130 -6.06 -5.44 16.92
N GLY A 131 -6.71 -5.48 18.09
CA GLY A 131 -8.18 -5.46 18.18
C GLY A 131 -8.80 -4.21 17.53
N PRO A 132 -8.48 -2.99 17.98
CA PRO A 132 -8.99 -1.77 17.36
C PRO A 132 -8.64 -1.61 15.87
N ARG A 133 -7.47 -2.10 15.42
CA ARG A 133 -7.13 -2.15 13.98
C ARG A 133 -8.10 -3.02 13.20
N GLU A 134 -8.49 -4.18 13.71
CA GLU A 134 -9.48 -5.04 13.06
C GLU A 134 -10.85 -4.36 12.97
N LEU A 135 -11.25 -3.59 13.98
CA LEU A 135 -12.46 -2.76 13.92
C LEU A 135 -12.38 -1.68 12.85
N GLN A 136 -11.22 -1.05 12.65
CA GLN A 136 -11.02 -0.09 11.56
C GLN A 136 -11.09 -0.77 10.19
N CYS A 137 -10.52 -1.97 10.04
CA CYS A 137 -10.68 -2.79 8.84
C CYS A 137 -12.17 -3.14 8.60
N ALA A 138 -12.91 -3.52 9.64
CA ALA A 138 -14.34 -3.77 9.57
C ALA A 138 -15.13 -2.53 9.16
N ARG A 139 -14.74 -1.33 9.65
CA ARG A 139 -15.32 -0.05 9.21
C ARG A 139 -15.13 0.15 7.72
N LEU A 140 -13.91 0.04 7.21
CA LEU A 140 -13.63 0.20 5.78
C LEU A 140 -14.41 -0.83 4.93
N GLN A 141 -14.46 -2.08 5.37
CA GLN A 141 -15.26 -3.12 4.71
C GLN A 141 -16.75 -2.77 4.68
N SER A 142 -17.29 -2.21 5.77
CA SER A 142 -18.69 -1.77 5.81
C SER A 142 -18.98 -0.63 4.82
N GLU A 143 -18.05 0.32 4.68
CA GLU A 143 -18.17 1.43 3.73
C GLU A 143 -18.12 0.94 2.28
N VAL A 144 -17.26 -0.04 1.98
CA VAL A 144 -17.22 -0.71 0.67
C VAL A 144 -18.52 -1.47 0.40
N LEU A 145 -19.08 -2.18 1.39
CA LEU A 145 -20.35 -2.87 1.18
C LEU A 145 -21.50 -1.89 0.91
N ARG A 146 -21.51 -0.73 1.57
CA ARG A 146 -22.46 0.34 1.28
C ARG A 146 -22.31 0.88 -0.14
N SER A 147 -21.07 1.12 -0.60
CA SER A 147 -20.84 1.61 -1.96
C SER A 147 -21.26 0.59 -3.03
N VAL A 148 -21.01 -0.70 -2.78
CA VAL A 148 -21.48 -1.79 -3.65
C VAL A 148 -23.00 -1.85 -3.70
N GLN A 149 -23.70 -1.69 -2.57
CA GLN A 149 -25.16 -1.61 -2.55
C GLN A 149 -25.69 -0.43 -3.35
N ALA A 150 -25.08 0.76 -3.21
CA ALA A 150 -25.44 1.93 -3.99
C ALA A 150 -25.21 1.70 -5.50
N GLN A 151 -24.08 1.09 -5.88
CA GLN A 151 -23.81 0.73 -7.29
C GLN A 151 -24.85 -0.23 -7.86
N ARG A 152 -25.32 -1.22 -7.08
CA ARG A 152 -26.39 -2.13 -7.52
C ARG A 152 -27.70 -1.39 -7.81
N GLN A 153 -28.10 -0.48 -6.92
CA GLN A 153 -29.29 0.35 -7.14
C GLN A 153 -29.18 1.17 -8.43
N VAL A 154 -27.99 1.75 -8.69
CA VAL A 154 -27.74 2.49 -9.94
C VAL A 154 -27.76 1.57 -11.16
N GLN A 155 -27.23 0.35 -11.06
CA GLN A 155 -27.30 -0.62 -12.16
C GLN A 155 -28.74 -1.06 -12.46
N GLU A 156 -29.56 -1.24 -11.44
CA GLU A 156 -30.99 -1.54 -11.60
C GLU A 156 -31.73 -0.40 -12.32
N THR A 157 -31.45 0.86 -11.97
CA THR A 157 -32.06 2.00 -12.69
C THR A 157 -31.59 2.10 -14.13
N PHE A 158 -30.32 1.82 -14.41
CA PHE A 158 -29.82 1.74 -15.79
C PHE A 158 -30.45 0.60 -16.57
N ALA A 159 -30.60 -0.58 -15.98
CA ALA A 159 -31.25 -1.72 -16.61
C ALA A 159 -32.70 -1.38 -17.00
N GLN A 160 -33.47 -0.81 -16.07
CA GLN A 160 -34.84 -0.34 -16.35
C GLN A 160 -34.88 0.74 -17.44
N ALA A 161 -33.90 1.64 -17.47
CA ALA A 161 -33.83 2.67 -18.50
C ALA A 161 -33.54 2.08 -19.89
N LEU A 162 -32.65 1.09 -19.97
CA LEU A 162 -32.33 0.37 -21.21
C LEU A 162 -33.53 -0.44 -21.72
N GLU A 163 -34.26 -1.11 -20.82
CA GLU A 163 -35.50 -1.82 -21.18
C GLU A 163 -36.53 -0.87 -21.79
N ARG A 164 -36.76 0.30 -21.15
CA ARG A 164 -37.65 1.34 -21.68
C ARG A 164 -37.20 1.88 -23.03
N GLN A 165 -35.89 2.01 -23.26
CA GLN A 165 -35.36 2.41 -24.56
C GLN A 165 -35.62 1.34 -25.62
N ALA A 166 -35.33 0.07 -25.34
CA ALA A 166 -35.59 -1.03 -26.26
C ALA A 166 -37.08 -1.15 -26.62
N GLU A 167 -37.99 -0.93 -25.67
CA GLU A 167 -39.43 -0.89 -25.95
C GLU A 167 -39.81 0.26 -26.90
N ARG A 168 -39.21 1.44 -26.73
CA ARG A 168 -39.44 2.59 -27.62
C ARG A 168 -38.90 2.31 -29.02
N ASP A 169 -37.70 1.74 -29.14
CA ASP A 169 -37.10 1.40 -30.42
C ASP A 169 -37.93 0.37 -31.17
N ARG A 170 -38.49 -0.63 -30.47
CA ARG A 170 -39.45 -1.58 -31.06
C ARG A 170 -40.68 -0.90 -31.62
N ARG A 171 -41.23 0.11 -30.92
CA ARG A 171 -42.39 0.89 -31.40
C ARG A 171 -42.03 1.70 -32.64
N ILE A 172 -40.91 2.43 -32.60
CA ILE A 172 -40.43 3.22 -33.74
C ILE A 172 -40.20 2.33 -34.97
N TYR A 173 -39.55 1.18 -34.78
CA TYR A 173 -39.33 0.23 -35.87
C TYR A 173 -40.65 -0.29 -36.44
N HIS A 174 -41.62 -0.63 -35.59
CA HIS A 174 -42.94 -1.07 -36.04
C HIS A 174 -43.65 0.02 -36.87
N GLU A 175 -43.63 1.26 -36.42
CA GLU A 175 -44.18 2.41 -37.15
C GLU A 175 -43.49 2.62 -38.50
N GLN A 176 -42.16 2.53 -38.56
CA GLN A 176 -41.40 2.63 -39.81
C GLN A 176 -41.79 1.54 -40.81
N VAL A 177 -41.99 0.30 -40.33
CA VAL A 177 -42.43 -0.82 -41.18
C VAL A 177 -43.83 -0.57 -41.73
N LEU A 178 -44.79 -0.13 -40.88
CA LEU A 178 -46.14 0.18 -41.32
C LEU A 178 -46.15 1.31 -42.37
N ASN A 179 -45.43 2.40 -42.12
CA ASN A 179 -45.29 3.51 -43.06
C ASN A 179 -44.69 3.04 -44.39
N GLY A 180 -43.65 2.20 -44.35
CA GLY A 180 -43.05 1.63 -45.56
C GLY A 180 -44.01 0.76 -46.38
N ILE A 181 -44.88 -0.01 -45.72
CA ILE A 181 -45.93 -0.79 -46.39
C ILE A 181 -46.95 0.14 -47.05
N GLU A 182 -47.41 1.18 -46.36
CA GLU A 182 -48.36 2.16 -46.89
C GLU A 182 -47.80 2.89 -48.12
N GLU A 183 -46.54 3.35 -48.05
CA GLU A 183 -45.87 3.99 -49.19
C GLU A 183 -45.75 3.04 -50.39
N ALA A 184 -45.41 1.77 -50.15
CA ALA A 184 -45.32 0.77 -51.22
C ALA A 184 -46.68 0.52 -51.89
N GLN A 185 -47.76 0.49 -51.10
CA GLN A 185 -49.12 0.38 -51.63
C GLN A 185 -49.51 1.61 -52.47
N ARG A 186 -49.20 2.83 -52.01
CA ARG A 186 -49.46 4.07 -52.76
C ARG A 186 -48.72 4.07 -54.10
N ARG A 187 -47.41 3.78 -54.10
CA ARG A 187 -46.61 3.68 -55.34
C ARG A 187 -47.15 2.62 -56.30
N ARG A 188 -47.66 1.50 -55.78
CA ARG A 188 -48.29 0.46 -56.62
C ARG A 188 -49.59 0.97 -57.24
N ALA A 189 -50.43 1.65 -56.46
CA ALA A 189 -51.68 2.22 -56.95
C ALA A 189 -51.44 3.28 -58.05
N GLU A 190 -50.48 4.19 -57.83
CA GLU A 190 -50.07 5.20 -58.82
C GLU A 190 -49.59 4.55 -60.13
N ARG A 191 -48.76 3.50 -60.06
CA ARG A 191 -48.33 2.76 -61.25
C ARG A 191 -49.49 2.09 -61.98
N CYS A 192 -50.44 1.51 -61.24
CA CYS A 192 -51.64 0.92 -61.84
C CYS A 192 -52.50 1.97 -62.55
N GLN A 193 -52.63 3.17 -61.98
CA GLN A 193 -53.34 4.29 -62.59
C GLN A 193 -52.65 4.75 -63.89
N GLN A 194 -51.34 5.00 -63.84
CA GLN A 194 -50.55 5.38 -65.03
C GLN A 194 -50.64 4.35 -66.16
N LEU A 195 -50.58 3.05 -65.84
CA LEU A 195 -50.76 1.98 -66.82
C LEU A 195 -52.19 1.94 -67.38
N GLY A 196 -53.18 2.26 -66.55
CA GLY A 196 -54.57 2.38 -66.97
C GLY A 196 -54.78 3.53 -67.97
N GLU A 197 -54.25 4.71 -67.67
CA GLU A 197 -54.26 5.89 -68.56
C GLU A 197 -53.57 5.58 -69.89
N HIS A 198 -52.33 5.06 -69.84
CA HIS A 198 -51.58 4.70 -71.04
C HIS A 198 -52.32 3.65 -71.91
N LYS A 199 -53.02 2.69 -71.29
CA LYS A 199 -53.84 1.73 -72.02
C LYS A 199 -55.01 2.41 -72.74
N GLN A 200 -55.66 3.38 -72.11
CA GLN A 200 -56.75 4.14 -72.73
C GLN A 200 -56.26 4.95 -73.93
N ASP A 201 -55.11 5.61 -73.81
CA ASP A 201 -54.48 6.38 -74.89
C ASP A 201 -54.10 5.49 -76.09
N LEU A 202 -53.61 4.27 -75.83
CA LEU A 202 -53.34 3.32 -76.91
C LEU A 202 -54.61 2.86 -77.62
N LEU A 203 -55.70 2.64 -76.88
CA LEU A 203 -56.98 2.23 -77.47
C LEU A 203 -57.60 3.34 -78.30
N SER A 204 -57.53 4.61 -77.85
CA SER A 204 -57.98 5.75 -78.65
C SER A 204 -57.16 5.89 -79.94
N ALA A 205 -55.84 5.77 -79.85
CA ALA A 205 -54.96 5.82 -81.04
C ALA A 205 -55.22 4.67 -82.02
N ILE A 206 -55.55 3.47 -81.54
CA ILE A 206 -55.96 2.35 -82.41
C ILE A 206 -57.29 2.67 -83.10
N ALA A 207 -58.28 3.17 -82.38
CA ALA A 207 -59.59 3.52 -82.94
C ALA A 207 -59.48 4.65 -83.99
N GLU A 208 -58.62 5.63 -83.78
CA GLU A 208 -58.33 6.69 -84.77
C GLU A 208 -57.71 6.10 -86.04
N ARG A 209 -56.71 5.22 -85.91
CA ARG A 209 -56.12 4.51 -87.07
C ARG A 209 -57.12 3.64 -87.82
N GLU A 210 -58.07 3.02 -87.12
CA GLU A 210 -59.13 2.25 -87.77
C GLU A 210 -60.07 3.14 -88.59
N LYS A 211 -60.41 4.33 -88.09
CA LYS A 211 -61.19 5.33 -88.84
C LYS A 211 -60.44 5.81 -90.08
N GLU A 212 -59.15 6.11 -89.95
CA GLU A 212 -58.29 6.49 -91.09
C GLU A 212 -58.26 5.39 -92.17
N ARG A 213 -58.11 4.12 -91.77
CA ARG A 213 -58.16 2.97 -92.70
C ARG A 213 -59.51 2.83 -93.39
N GLN A 214 -60.61 3.08 -92.69
CA GLN A 214 -61.95 3.04 -93.28
C GLN A 214 -62.14 4.18 -94.29
N ALA A 215 -61.65 5.37 -93.99
CA ALA A 215 -61.67 6.51 -94.91
C ALA A 215 -60.86 6.22 -96.17
N ALA A 216 -59.63 5.71 -96.03
CA ALA A 216 -58.78 5.32 -97.14
C ALA A 216 -59.43 4.24 -98.04
N LYS A 217 -60.07 3.23 -97.45
CA LYS A 217 -60.83 2.21 -98.20
C LYS A 217 -62.02 2.81 -98.96
N ALA A 218 -62.71 3.79 -98.38
CA ALA A 218 -63.80 4.48 -99.06
C ALA A 218 -63.28 5.25 -100.28
N GLU A 219 -62.17 5.98 -100.13
CA GLU A 219 -61.50 6.67 -101.24
C GLU A 219 -61.07 5.69 -102.35
N GLU A 220 -60.47 4.54 -101.99
CA GLU A 220 -60.12 3.48 -102.93
C GLU A 220 -61.35 2.95 -103.70
N HIS A 221 -62.48 2.76 -103.03
CA HIS A 221 -63.73 2.34 -103.69
C HIS A 221 -64.29 3.38 -104.65
N GLU A 222 -64.20 4.67 -104.31
CA GLU A 222 -64.61 5.76 -105.20
C GLU A 222 -63.71 5.86 -106.44
N GLN A 223 -62.38 5.76 -106.25
CA GLN A 223 -61.42 5.70 -107.35
C GLN A 223 -61.70 4.50 -108.26
N ALA A 224 -61.93 3.31 -107.68
CA ALA A 224 -62.26 2.11 -108.43
C ALA A 224 -63.58 2.24 -109.23
N ARG A 225 -64.57 2.97 -108.71
CA ARG A 225 -65.80 3.28 -109.47
C ARG A 225 -65.51 4.18 -110.66
N GLN A 226 -64.76 5.25 -110.45
CA GLN A 226 -64.37 6.17 -111.53
C GLN A 226 -63.52 5.47 -112.60
N GLU A 227 -62.61 4.59 -112.21
CA GLU A 227 -61.83 3.75 -113.13
C GLU A 227 -62.71 2.76 -113.90
N ARG A 228 -63.67 2.10 -113.25
CA ARG A 228 -64.62 1.21 -113.93
C ARG A 228 -65.43 1.96 -114.98
N GLU A 229 -65.87 3.17 -114.69
CA GLU A 229 -66.60 4.00 -115.66
C GLU A 229 -65.72 4.38 -116.86
N ARG A 230 -64.47 4.78 -116.63
CA ARG A 230 -63.49 5.06 -117.70
C ARG A 230 -63.21 3.80 -118.53
N ASN A 231 -62.97 2.68 -117.87
CA ASN A 231 -62.70 1.39 -118.51
C ASN A 231 -63.90 0.91 -119.31
N GLN A 232 -65.14 1.03 -118.82
CA GLN A 232 -66.34 0.67 -119.60
C GLN A 232 -66.47 1.50 -120.88
N ARG A 233 -66.16 2.81 -120.82
CA ARG A 233 -66.16 3.67 -122.02
C ARG A 233 -65.10 3.21 -123.02
N GLN A 234 -63.87 2.97 -122.56
CA GLN A 234 -62.78 2.45 -123.40
C GLN A 234 -63.07 1.05 -123.95
N LEU A 235 -63.68 0.15 -123.16
CA LEU A 235 -64.05 -1.20 -123.59
C LEU A 235 -65.11 -1.17 -124.69
N ARG A 236 -66.07 -0.24 -124.64
CA ARG A 236 -67.05 -0.07 -125.72
C ARG A 236 -66.38 0.40 -127.01
N GLU A 237 -65.42 1.31 -126.91
CA GLU A 237 -64.64 1.76 -128.07
C GLU A 237 -63.74 0.64 -128.62
N GLN A 238 -63.09 -0.13 -127.74
CA GLN A 238 -62.30 -1.29 -128.09
C GLN A 238 -63.14 -2.42 -128.67
N GLN A 239 -64.34 -2.71 -128.15
CA GLN A 239 -65.24 -3.72 -128.71
C GLN A 239 -65.61 -3.41 -130.15
N ARG A 240 -65.89 -2.14 -130.46
CA ARG A 240 -66.12 -1.71 -131.86
C ARG A 240 -64.89 -1.99 -132.74
N ARG A 241 -63.69 -1.63 -132.28
CA ARG A 241 -62.43 -1.91 -133.00
C ARG A 241 -62.12 -3.41 -133.09
N ASP A 242 -62.40 -4.17 -132.05
CA ASP A 242 -62.16 -5.61 -131.97
C ASP A 242 -63.14 -6.38 -132.83
N GLU A 243 -64.38 -5.94 -133.00
CA GLU A 243 -65.31 -6.52 -133.96
C GLU A 243 -64.75 -6.37 -135.38
N GLU A 244 -64.24 -5.18 -135.71
CA GLU A 244 -63.55 -4.91 -136.97
C GLU A 244 -62.30 -5.81 -137.14
N VAL A 245 -61.46 -5.97 -136.11
CA VAL A 245 -60.28 -6.85 -136.15
C VAL A 245 -60.64 -8.35 -136.09
N ARG A 246 -61.73 -8.75 -135.43
CA ARG A 246 -62.16 -10.16 -135.36
C ARG A 246 -62.67 -10.63 -136.71
N THR A 247 -63.36 -9.78 -137.45
CA THR A 247 -63.77 -10.12 -138.82
C THR A 247 -62.55 -10.31 -139.73
N SER A 248 -61.47 -9.52 -139.57
CA SER A 248 -60.23 -9.69 -140.33
C SER A 248 -59.40 -10.90 -139.86
N ARG A 249 -59.21 -11.09 -138.55
CA ARG A 249 -58.48 -12.24 -137.99
C ARG A 249 -59.17 -13.58 -138.19
N ARG A 250 -60.51 -13.64 -138.24
CA ARG A 250 -61.21 -14.90 -138.59
C ARG A 250 -60.84 -15.38 -139.99
N ARG A 251 -60.52 -14.47 -140.91
CA ARG A 251 -59.99 -14.82 -142.23
C ARG A 251 -58.58 -15.41 -142.11
N GLN A 252 -57.69 -14.74 -141.37
CA GLN A 252 -56.29 -15.19 -141.16
C GLN A 252 -56.15 -16.50 -140.35
N LYS A 253 -56.93 -16.70 -139.29
CA LYS A 253 -56.82 -17.90 -138.43
C LYS A 253 -57.27 -19.18 -139.12
N ARG A 254 -58.18 -19.09 -140.10
CA ARG A 254 -58.51 -20.25 -140.94
C ARG A 254 -57.28 -20.73 -141.72
N GLU A 255 -56.39 -19.82 -142.08
CA GLU A 255 -55.17 -20.11 -142.83
C GLU A 255 -54.08 -20.66 -141.91
N GLU A 256 -53.91 -20.11 -140.70
CA GLU A 256 -52.85 -20.54 -139.75
C GLU A 256 -53.14 -21.86 -139.02
N ALA A 257 -54.40 -22.17 -138.68
CA ALA A 257 -54.75 -23.39 -137.91
C ALA A 257 -54.48 -24.68 -138.69
N LEU A 258 -54.56 -24.61 -140.02
CA LEU A 258 -54.17 -25.71 -140.89
C LEU A 258 -52.66 -25.99 -140.82
N ALA A 259 -51.84 -24.99 -140.51
CA ALA A 259 -50.38 -25.12 -140.49
C ALA A 259 -49.81 -25.60 -139.13
N SER A 260 -50.45 -25.28 -138.00
CA SER A 260 -49.90 -25.55 -136.66
C SER A 260 -50.15 -26.97 -136.15
N LEU A 261 -51.26 -27.61 -136.52
CA LEU A 261 -51.53 -29.01 -136.16
C LEU A 261 -50.39 -29.93 -136.62
N ALA A 262 -49.85 -29.67 -137.81
CA ALA A 262 -48.74 -30.44 -138.36
C ALA A 262 -47.42 -30.35 -137.54
N MET A 263 -47.21 -29.27 -136.78
CA MET A 263 -45.95 -29.01 -136.07
C MET A 263 -45.95 -29.48 -134.60
N ALA A 264 -47.12 -29.60 -133.97
CA ALA A 264 -47.23 -29.93 -132.54
C ALA A 264 -46.96 -31.41 -132.24
N GLU A 265 -47.42 -32.31 -133.12
CA GLU A 265 -47.23 -33.76 -132.98
C GLU A 265 -45.74 -34.14 -132.92
N GLN A 266 -44.88 -33.40 -133.62
CA GLN A 266 -43.44 -33.67 -133.68
C GLN A 266 -42.67 -33.29 -132.40
N ARG A 267 -43.19 -32.36 -131.57
CA ARG A 267 -42.48 -31.87 -130.38
C ARG A 267 -42.68 -32.73 -129.15
N GLN A 268 -43.88 -33.30 -128.95
CA GLN A 268 -44.20 -34.08 -127.75
C GLN A 268 -43.33 -35.33 -127.61
N GLN A 269 -42.95 -35.95 -128.73
CA GLN A 269 -42.13 -37.17 -128.70
C GLN A 269 -40.69 -36.94 -128.21
N ARG A 270 -40.17 -35.71 -128.26
CA ARG A 270 -38.77 -35.42 -127.88
C ARG A 270 -38.56 -35.17 -126.39
N LEU A 271 -39.55 -34.66 -125.68
CA LEU A 271 -39.39 -34.23 -124.29
C LEU A 271 -39.38 -35.39 -123.30
N LEU A 272 -40.19 -36.43 -123.54
CA LEU A 272 -40.29 -37.59 -122.64
C LEU A 272 -38.96 -38.34 -122.47
N MET A 273 -38.10 -38.33 -123.49
CA MET A 273 -36.80 -39.02 -123.45
C MET A 273 -35.73 -38.31 -122.60
N LEU A 274 -35.87 -37.00 -122.35
CA LEU A 274 -34.85 -36.22 -121.64
C LEU A 274 -35.02 -36.30 -120.11
N GLU A 275 -36.25 -36.37 -119.63
CA GLU A 275 -36.55 -36.33 -118.19
C GLU A 275 -36.05 -37.58 -117.43
N GLU A 276 -36.01 -38.74 -118.09
CA GLU A 276 -35.55 -39.99 -117.47
C GLU A 276 -34.05 -39.99 -117.15
N VAL A 277 -33.24 -39.24 -117.91
CA VAL A 277 -31.77 -39.23 -117.76
C VAL A 277 -31.31 -38.37 -116.58
N GLU A 278 -32.02 -37.29 -116.28
CA GLU A 278 -31.61 -36.32 -115.26
C GLU A 278 -31.78 -36.88 -113.83
N GLN A 279 -32.81 -37.69 -113.59
CA GLN A 279 -33.10 -38.21 -112.25
C GLN A 279 -31.99 -39.14 -111.72
N VAL A 280 -31.40 -39.97 -112.57
CA VAL A 280 -30.34 -40.93 -112.19
C VAL A 280 -29.05 -40.23 -111.76
N GLN A 281 -28.75 -39.04 -112.28
CA GLN A 281 -27.50 -38.33 -111.98
C GLN A 281 -27.50 -37.69 -110.59
N CYS A 282 -28.67 -37.29 -110.07
CA CYS A 282 -28.76 -36.60 -108.77
C CYS A 282 -28.47 -37.52 -107.58
N ASP A 283 -28.89 -38.79 -107.64
CA ASP A 283 -28.79 -39.71 -106.50
C ASP A 283 -27.33 -40.08 -106.19
N VAL A 284 -26.51 -40.33 -107.21
CA VAL A 284 -25.08 -40.67 -107.07
C VAL A 284 -24.28 -39.54 -106.40
N HIS A 285 -24.63 -38.28 -106.66
CA HIS A 285 -23.88 -37.14 -106.11
C HIS A 285 -24.05 -37.04 -104.58
N ASN A 286 -25.24 -37.30 -104.05
CA ASN A 286 -25.54 -37.07 -102.65
C ASN A 286 -24.85 -38.06 -101.72
N GLU A 287 -24.72 -39.32 -102.14
CA GLU A 287 -24.05 -40.37 -101.35
C GLU A 287 -22.55 -40.09 -101.15
N ALA A 288 -21.89 -39.53 -102.15
CA ALA A 288 -20.45 -39.23 -102.10
C ALA A 288 -20.12 -38.11 -101.09
N LYS A 289 -20.99 -37.10 -100.93
CA LYS A 289 -20.79 -36.00 -99.97
C LYS A 289 -20.80 -36.48 -98.52
N GLY A 290 -21.72 -37.38 -98.16
CA GLY A 290 -21.87 -37.85 -96.78
C GLY A 290 -20.64 -38.58 -96.22
N ARG A 291 -19.96 -39.39 -97.05
CA ARG A 291 -18.77 -40.15 -96.64
C ARG A 291 -17.56 -39.24 -96.33
N LEU A 292 -17.46 -38.09 -96.99
CA LEU A 292 -16.33 -37.18 -96.89
C LEU A 292 -16.32 -36.39 -95.57
N GLU A 293 -17.50 -36.11 -95.01
CA GLU A 293 -17.62 -35.35 -93.76
C GLU A 293 -17.25 -36.17 -92.50
N GLN A 294 -17.54 -37.47 -92.50
CA GLN A 294 -17.24 -38.34 -91.36
C GLN A 294 -15.73 -38.43 -91.09
N MET A 295 -14.92 -38.59 -92.14
CA MET A 295 -13.45 -38.65 -92.05
C MET A 295 -12.81 -37.38 -91.47
N LYS A 296 -13.42 -36.20 -91.66
CA LYS A 296 -12.89 -34.93 -91.12
C LYS A 296 -13.04 -34.85 -89.59
N ARG A 297 -14.11 -35.40 -89.02
CA ARG A 297 -14.42 -35.32 -87.59
C ARG A 297 -13.53 -36.21 -86.73
N GLU A 298 -13.07 -37.34 -87.26
CA GLU A 298 -12.20 -38.27 -86.54
C GLU A 298 -10.77 -37.73 -86.38
N ARG A 299 -10.28 -37.02 -87.41
CA ARG A 299 -8.93 -36.45 -87.44
C ARG A 299 -8.70 -35.31 -86.44
N THR A 300 -9.75 -34.60 -86.05
CA THR A 300 -9.66 -33.48 -85.09
C THR A 300 -9.61 -33.99 -83.65
N ARG A 301 -10.33 -35.06 -83.32
CA ARG A 301 -10.36 -35.65 -81.96
C ARG A 301 -9.00 -36.19 -81.51
N SER A 302 -8.26 -36.84 -82.39
CA SER A 302 -6.94 -37.42 -82.08
C SER A 302 -5.86 -36.37 -81.75
N ARG A 303 -5.94 -35.16 -82.32
CA ARG A 303 -4.97 -34.08 -82.06
C ARG A 303 -5.05 -33.50 -80.65
N VAL A 304 -6.24 -33.46 -80.05
CA VAL A 304 -6.45 -32.84 -78.73
C VAL A 304 -5.92 -33.76 -77.62
N GLN A 305 -6.13 -35.06 -77.73
CA GLN A 305 -5.68 -36.04 -76.73
C GLN A 305 -4.15 -36.09 -76.58
N GLN A 306 -3.39 -35.88 -77.66
CA GLN A 306 -1.92 -35.89 -77.61
C GLN A 306 -1.31 -34.69 -76.86
N ARG A 307 -2.02 -33.55 -76.75
CA ARG A 307 -1.51 -32.37 -76.03
C ARG A 307 -1.58 -32.54 -74.52
N ILE A 308 -2.66 -33.16 -74.03
CA ILE A 308 -2.91 -33.34 -72.59
C ILE A 308 -1.84 -34.26 -71.97
N GLN A 309 -1.50 -35.37 -72.64
CA GLN A 309 -0.50 -36.33 -72.17
C GLN A 309 0.94 -35.77 -72.07
N ARG A 310 1.26 -34.67 -72.77
CA ARG A 310 2.58 -34.03 -72.69
C ARG A 310 2.74 -33.17 -71.44
N ASN A 311 1.68 -32.48 -71.02
CA ASN A 311 1.75 -31.57 -69.87
C ASN A 311 1.87 -32.34 -68.54
N GLU A 312 1.24 -33.51 -68.42
CA GLU A 312 1.31 -34.33 -67.20
C GLU A 312 2.72 -34.89 -66.92
N LYS A 313 3.51 -35.18 -67.98
CA LYS A 313 4.89 -35.68 -67.83
C LYS A 313 5.85 -34.62 -67.29
N LEU A 314 5.69 -33.36 -67.70
CA LEU A 314 6.53 -32.24 -67.26
C LEU A 314 6.35 -31.91 -65.77
N ALA A 315 5.16 -32.16 -65.20
CA ALA A 315 4.89 -31.93 -63.78
C ALA A 315 5.56 -32.97 -62.86
N GLN A 316 5.77 -34.20 -63.34
CA GLN A 316 6.40 -35.28 -62.57
C GLN A 316 7.93 -35.13 -62.47
N GLU A 317 8.57 -34.41 -63.40
CA GLU A 317 10.03 -34.24 -63.45
C GLU A 317 10.58 -33.17 -62.47
N GLN A 318 9.74 -32.27 -61.94
CA GLN A 318 10.18 -31.15 -61.08
C GLN A 318 10.13 -31.43 -59.57
N ALA A 319 9.42 -32.47 -59.13
CA ALA A 319 9.24 -32.81 -57.71
C ALA A 319 10.54 -33.20 -56.93
N PRO A 320 11.54 -33.90 -57.49
CA PRO A 320 12.68 -34.37 -56.70
C PRO A 320 13.79 -33.32 -56.44
N ARG A 321 13.74 -32.11 -57.05
CA ARG A 321 14.75 -31.06 -56.82
C ARG A 321 14.60 -30.33 -55.47
N LEU A 322 13.47 -30.48 -54.78
CA LEU A 322 13.22 -29.87 -53.47
C LEU A 322 13.69 -30.74 -52.28
N HIS A 323 14.01 -32.03 -52.50
CA HIS A 323 14.41 -32.95 -51.43
C HIS A 323 15.94 -33.03 -51.19
N TYR A 324 16.77 -32.46 -52.07
CA TYR A 324 18.24 -32.58 -51.99
C TYR A 324 18.90 -31.54 -51.05
N SER A 325 18.22 -30.45 -50.68
CA SER A 325 18.78 -29.40 -49.81
C SER A 325 18.70 -29.70 -48.30
N ALA A 326 17.91 -30.69 -47.88
CA ALA A 326 17.72 -31.01 -46.46
C ALA A 326 18.82 -31.90 -45.85
N GLY A 327 19.54 -32.69 -46.66
CA GLY A 327 20.52 -33.67 -46.16
C GLY A 327 21.95 -33.13 -45.90
N ALA A 328 22.27 -31.91 -46.31
CA ALA A 328 23.63 -31.36 -46.19
C ALA A 328 23.95 -30.76 -44.80
N ASP A 329 22.93 -30.53 -43.96
CA ASP A 329 23.08 -29.86 -42.67
C ASP A 329 23.28 -30.83 -41.49
N GLU A 330 22.82 -32.09 -41.61
CA GLU A 330 23.00 -33.11 -40.57
C GLU A 330 24.47 -33.57 -40.43
N ALA A 331 25.23 -33.62 -41.53
CA ALA A 331 26.61 -34.08 -41.56
C ALA A 331 27.64 -33.12 -40.90
N ARG A 332 27.28 -31.86 -40.63
CA ARG A 332 28.17 -30.91 -39.92
C ARG A 332 28.15 -31.12 -38.42
N HIS A 333 27.04 -31.63 -37.88
CA HIS A 333 26.82 -31.75 -36.43
C HIS A 333 27.64 -32.89 -35.80
N GLU A 334 27.90 -33.96 -36.57
CA GLU A 334 28.65 -35.12 -36.09
C GLU A 334 30.16 -34.85 -35.96
N ARG A 335 30.71 -33.89 -36.71
CA ARG A 335 32.15 -33.59 -36.71
C ARG A 335 32.62 -32.86 -35.44
N GLN A 336 31.75 -32.11 -34.77
CA GLN A 336 32.08 -31.35 -33.56
C GLN A 336 32.19 -32.22 -32.29
N LEU A 337 31.53 -33.38 -32.25
CA LEU A 337 31.54 -34.28 -31.10
C LEU A 337 32.87 -35.04 -30.92
N VAL A 338 33.63 -35.23 -32.01
CA VAL A 338 34.87 -36.03 -32.02
C VAL A 338 36.08 -35.23 -31.48
N GLU A 339 36.05 -33.90 -31.55
CA GLU A 339 37.17 -33.05 -31.12
C GLU A 339 37.27 -32.93 -29.58
N MET A 340 36.13 -32.95 -28.89
CA MET A 340 36.03 -32.86 -27.42
C MET A 340 36.67 -34.04 -26.68
N GLN A 341 36.68 -35.24 -27.27
CA GLN A 341 37.17 -36.45 -26.61
C GLN A 341 38.71 -36.52 -26.54
N LYS A 342 39.43 -35.81 -27.41
CA LYS A 342 40.91 -35.83 -27.47
C LYS A 342 41.58 -34.98 -26.38
N ALA A 343 40.90 -33.97 -25.84
CA ALA A 343 41.45 -33.08 -24.81
C ALA A 343 41.57 -33.74 -23.43
N HIS A 344 40.71 -34.70 -23.12
CA HIS A 344 40.60 -35.32 -21.79
C HIS A 344 41.72 -36.33 -21.47
N SER A 345 42.36 -36.94 -22.48
CA SER A 345 43.40 -37.96 -22.24
C SER A 345 44.77 -37.38 -21.86
N ALA A 346 45.08 -36.14 -22.25
CA ALA A 346 46.38 -35.51 -22.02
C ALA A 346 46.64 -35.14 -20.53
N GLU A 347 45.59 -34.96 -19.74
CA GLU A 347 45.67 -34.48 -18.36
C GLU A 347 46.13 -35.56 -17.37
N GLN A 348 45.82 -36.83 -17.63
CA GLN A 348 46.12 -37.93 -16.70
C GLN A 348 47.60 -38.33 -16.63
N ALA A 349 48.40 -38.04 -17.66
CA ALA A 349 49.81 -38.43 -17.72
C ALA A 349 50.72 -37.63 -16.76
N ARG A 350 50.42 -36.35 -16.48
CA ARG A 350 51.26 -35.45 -15.69
C ARG A 350 51.31 -35.78 -14.19
N ARG A 351 50.30 -36.47 -13.66
CA ARG A 351 50.19 -36.81 -12.22
C ARG A 351 51.18 -37.90 -11.75
N ARG A 352 51.71 -38.72 -12.65
CA ARG A 352 52.52 -39.90 -12.25
C ARG A 352 53.98 -39.56 -11.93
N GLN A 353 54.55 -38.50 -12.51
CA GLN A 353 55.99 -38.19 -12.40
C GLN A 353 56.43 -37.54 -11.07
N SER A 354 55.53 -36.97 -10.24
CA SER A 354 55.94 -36.25 -9.01
C SER A 354 56.28 -37.15 -7.82
N ARG A 355 55.81 -38.41 -7.82
CA ARG A 355 55.90 -39.30 -6.65
C ARG A 355 57.29 -39.92 -6.44
N GLU A 356 58.14 -39.98 -7.47
CA GLU A 356 59.41 -40.71 -7.40
C GLU A 356 60.55 -39.92 -6.73
N ARG A 357 60.55 -38.59 -6.84
CA ARG A 357 61.65 -37.73 -6.34
C ARG A 357 61.81 -37.69 -4.81
N VAL A 358 60.75 -38.03 -4.07
CA VAL A 358 60.71 -37.90 -2.60
C VAL A 358 61.47 -39.01 -1.87
N LYS A 359 61.71 -40.17 -2.50
CA LYS A 359 62.31 -41.32 -1.81
C LYS A 359 63.83 -41.19 -1.60
N ASN A 360 64.54 -40.46 -2.47
CA ASN A 360 66.00 -40.52 -2.51
C ASN A 360 66.73 -39.60 -1.52
N SER A 361 66.08 -38.55 -1.01
CA SER A 361 66.66 -37.63 -0.01
C SER A 361 66.85 -38.27 1.38
N ARG A 362 66.27 -39.45 1.61
CA ARG A 362 66.15 -40.05 2.94
C ARG A 362 67.42 -40.71 3.46
N LEU A 363 68.32 -41.15 2.59
CA LEU A 363 69.42 -42.06 2.98
C LEU A 363 70.72 -41.35 3.36
N ALA A 364 70.99 -40.15 2.84
CA ALA A 364 72.27 -39.45 3.06
C ALA A 364 72.48 -39.01 4.53
N ILE A 365 71.41 -38.90 5.29
CA ILE A 365 71.37 -38.34 6.64
C ILE A 365 71.96 -39.29 7.71
N GLN A 366 72.18 -40.57 7.41
CA GLN A 366 72.46 -41.57 8.45
C GLN A 366 73.90 -41.58 9.00
N ARG A 367 74.89 -41.07 8.28
CA ARG A 367 76.30 -41.37 8.56
C ARG A 367 77.05 -40.36 9.43
N GLU A 368 76.67 -39.08 9.37
CA GLU A 368 77.26 -38.04 10.22
C GLU A 368 76.87 -38.21 11.71
N ALA A 369 75.98 -39.17 12.00
CA ALA A 369 75.46 -39.44 13.32
C ALA A 369 76.44 -40.12 14.29
N GLU A 370 77.42 -40.90 13.81
CA GLU A 370 78.17 -41.82 14.68
C GLU A 370 79.34 -41.17 15.43
N GLN A 371 80.02 -40.19 14.84
CA GLN A 371 81.24 -39.60 15.42
C GLN A 371 80.95 -38.60 16.54
N LEU A 372 79.81 -37.92 16.45
CA LEU A 372 79.27 -37.12 17.55
C LEU A 372 78.97 -37.98 18.81
N ALA A 373 78.94 -39.31 18.70
CA ALA A 373 78.49 -40.21 19.77
C ALA A 373 79.55 -40.57 20.84
N GLN A 374 80.83 -40.20 20.65
CA GLN A 374 81.89 -40.52 21.63
C GLN A 374 82.27 -39.33 22.49
N ALA A 375 82.45 -38.14 21.92
CA ALA A 375 82.64 -36.90 22.68
C ALA A 375 81.42 -36.61 23.58
N SER A 376 80.24 -37.05 23.15
CA SER A 376 79.03 -37.02 23.96
C SER A 376 79.09 -37.91 25.22
N ARG A 377 80.00 -38.91 25.29
CA ARG A 377 80.04 -39.85 26.44
C ARG A 377 80.67 -39.23 27.67
N GLU A 378 81.80 -38.54 27.51
CA GLU A 378 82.54 -37.92 28.61
C GLU A 378 81.83 -36.66 29.13
N GLN A 379 81.33 -35.82 28.22
CA GLN A 379 80.37 -34.77 28.58
C GLN A 379 79.16 -35.38 29.28
N GLY A 380 78.67 -36.50 28.76
CA GLY A 380 77.59 -37.27 29.36
C GLY A 380 77.85 -37.77 30.79
N GLU A 381 79.10 -37.93 31.24
CA GLU A 381 79.38 -38.36 32.62
C GLU A 381 79.45 -37.19 33.61
N ALA A 382 80.00 -36.05 33.19
CA ALA A 382 79.94 -34.81 33.97
C ALA A 382 78.49 -34.31 34.07
N ASP A 383 77.79 -34.29 32.93
CA ASP A 383 76.36 -33.96 32.86
C ASP A 383 75.53 -34.93 33.69
N LYS A 384 75.90 -36.21 33.82
CA LYS A 384 75.19 -37.14 34.71
C LYS A 384 75.30 -36.73 36.16
N ARG A 385 76.46 -36.28 36.64
CA ARG A 385 76.66 -35.87 38.04
C ARG A 385 75.91 -34.58 38.33
N GLU A 386 76.06 -33.59 37.46
CA GLU A 386 75.33 -32.32 37.57
C GLU A 386 73.82 -32.53 37.43
N ALA A 387 73.38 -33.41 36.51
CA ALA A 387 71.98 -33.77 36.37
C ALA A 387 71.45 -34.50 37.60
N VAL A 388 72.24 -35.33 38.28
CA VAL A 388 71.81 -35.98 39.53
C VAL A 388 71.61 -34.95 40.63
N ASP A 389 72.52 -34.00 40.80
CA ASP A 389 72.38 -32.93 41.79
C ASP A 389 71.23 -31.98 41.48
N LEU A 390 71.07 -31.63 40.20
CA LEU A 390 69.93 -30.84 39.73
C LEU A 390 68.63 -31.64 39.85
N ARG A 391 68.62 -32.96 39.64
CA ARG A 391 67.45 -33.82 39.86
C ARG A 391 67.05 -33.83 41.31
N LEU A 392 67.99 -34.01 42.24
CA LEU A 392 67.67 -34.01 43.67
C LEU A 392 67.12 -32.65 44.12
N LYS A 393 67.70 -31.53 43.64
CA LYS A 393 67.17 -30.19 43.89
C LYS A 393 65.80 -30.00 43.26
N ASN A 394 65.61 -30.44 42.02
CA ASN A 394 64.33 -30.39 41.32
C ASN A 394 63.28 -31.28 41.97
N ASP A 395 63.64 -32.43 42.53
CA ASP A 395 62.74 -33.34 43.21
C ASP A 395 62.25 -32.71 44.52
N LEU A 396 63.14 -32.04 45.27
CA LEU A 396 62.75 -31.26 46.45
C LEU A 396 61.82 -30.10 46.08
N VAL A 397 62.17 -29.33 45.04
CA VAL A 397 61.31 -28.26 44.52
C VAL A 397 59.99 -28.83 44.01
N HIS A 398 60.00 -29.98 43.35
CA HIS A 398 58.81 -30.64 42.82
C HIS A 398 57.92 -31.16 43.94
N VAL A 399 58.47 -31.72 45.02
CA VAL A 399 57.70 -32.12 46.20
C VAL A 399 57.05 -30.89 46.86
N GLN A 400 57.79 -29.80 47.03
CA GLN A 400 57.25 -28.54 47.57
C GLN A 400 56.18 -27.94 46.66
N PHE A 401 56.44 -27.91 45.35
CA PHE A 401 55.52 -27.44 44.33
C PHE A 401 54.27 -28.31 44.27
N LYS A 402 54.36 -29.64 44.35
CA LYS A 402 53.21 -30.54 44.40
C LYS A 402 52.40 -30.37 45.67
N ARG A 403 53.05 -30.09 46.82
CA ARG A 403 52.37 -29.74 48.06
C ARG A 403 51.62 -28.41 47.93
N GLN A 404 52.25 -27.39 47.35
CA GLN A 404 51.62 -26.09 47.07
C GLN A 404 50.47 -26.23 46.07
N GLN A 405 50.67 -26.92 44.94
CA GLN A 405 49.63 -27.24 43.97
C GLN A 405 48.45 -27.96 44.61
N ARG A 406 48.70 -28.94 45.50
CA ARG A 406 47.63 -29.63 46.21
C ARG A 406 46.88 -28.70 47.16
N GLN A 407 47.59 -27.82 47.87
CA GLN A 407 46.96 -26.81 48.74
C GLN A 407 46.13 -25.81 47.92
N GLU A 408 46.66 -25.30 46.82
CA GLU A 408 45.94 -24.42 45.90
C GLU A 408 44.72 -25.13 45.28
N GLN A 409 44.85 -26.38 44.85
CA GLN A 409 43.73 -27.17 44.34
C GLN A 409 42.65 -27.37 45.41
N LEU A 410 43.03 -27.65 46.65
CA LEU A 410 42.06 -27.75 47.76
C LEU A 410 41.39 -26.40 48.05
N GLN A 411 42.12 -25.29 47.99
CA GLN A 411 41.56 -23.95 48.13
C GLN A 411 40.61 -23.60 46.98
N ARG A 412 41.00 -23.88 45.73
CA ARG A 412 40.16 -23.71 44.55
C ARG A 412 38.90 -24.58 44.63
N MET A 413 39.02 -25.84 45.06
CA MET A 413 37.84 -26.70 45.27
C MET A 413 36.92 -26.15 46.36
N ARG A 414 37.45 -25.58 47.45
CA ARG A 414 36.64 -24.92 48.49
C ARG A 414 35.93 -23.68 47.95
N GLN A 415 36.63 -22.84 47.19
CA GLN A 415 36.06 -21.65 46.53
C GLN A 415 34.99 -22.03 45.50
N LEU A 416 35.25 -23.05 44.67
CA LEU A 416 34.27 -23.55 43.71
C LEU A 416 33.04 -24.12 44.41
N ARG A 417 33.20 -24.86 45.52
CA ARG A 417 32.07 -25.33 46.32
C ARG A 417 31.27 -24.16 46.90
N GLN A 418 31.92 -23.13 47.42
CA GLN A 418 31.25 -21.91 47.90
C GLN A 418 30.48 -21.20 46.78
N GLN A 419 31.08 -21.04 45.61
CA GLN A 419 30.42 -20.46 44.43
C GLN A 419 29.23 -21.32 43.97
N LEU A 420 29.35 -22.65 44.04
CA LEU A 420 28.27 -23.56 43.66
C LEU A 420 27.14 -23.52 44.69
N ASP A 421 27.45 -23.46 45.99
CA ASP A 421 26.48 -23.26 47.06
C ASP A 421 25.76 -21.91 46.92
N GLU A 422 26.48 -20.85 46.55
CA GLU A 422 25.91 -19.53 46.25
C GLU A 422 25.00 -19.56 45.02
N GLN A 423 25.41 -20.23 43.93
CA GLN A 423 24.59 -20.42 42.74
C GLN A 423 23.35 -21.26 43.01
N VAL A 424 23.46 -22.31 43.83
CA VAL A 424 22.33 -23.13 44.25
C VAL A 424 21.38 -22.30 45.10
N ARG A 425 21.88 -21.46 46.01
CA ARG A 425 21.04 -20.51 46.77
C ARG A 425 20.35 -19.51 45.87
N GLN A 426 21.05 -18.90 44.91
CA GLN A 426 20.47 -17.98 43.94
C GLN A 426 19.41 -18.66 43.08
N ARG A 427 19.67 -19.87 42.56
CA ARG A 427 18.67 -20.66 41.84
C ARG A 427 17.48 -21.00 42.71
N HIS A 428 17.71 -21.40 43.96
CA HIS A 428 16.63 -21.74 44.88
C HIS A 428 15.81 -20.49 45.26
N GLU A 429 16.44 -19.32 45.38
CA GLU A 429 15.77 -18.02 45.56
C GLU A 429 14.99 -17.61 44.30
N GLU A 430 15.53 -17.85 43.11
CA GLU A 430 14.86 -17.61 41.83
C GLU A 430 13.68 -18.58 41.59
N GLU A 431 13.84 -19.85 41.92
CA GLU A 431 12.79 -20.88 41.82
C GLU A 431 11.72 -20.74 42.92
N THR A 432 12.08 -20.17 44.08
CA THR A 432 11.13 -19.83 45.16
C THR A 432 10.56 -18.42 45.04
N ARG A 433 11.05 -17.60 44.11
CA ARG A 433 10.29 -16.44 43.65
C ARG A 433 9.02 -17.00 43.02
N PRO A 434 7.84 -16.53 43.44
CA PRO A 434 6.61 -16.93 42.78
C PRO A 434 6.62 -16.37 41.36
N ASP A 435 6.93 -17.20 40.37
CA ASP A 435 6.66 -16.96 38.93
C ASP A 435 5.14 -16.82 38.63
N THR A 436 4.31 -16.95 39.67
CA THR A 436 2.85 -16.89 39.62
C THR A 436 2.29 -15.78 40.49
N ASN A 437 2.90 -14.59 40.44
CA ASN A 437 2.09 -13.38 40.44
C ASN A 437 1.79 -13.05 38.98
N TYR A 438 0.65 -13.55 38.48
CA TYR A 438 -0.09 -12.77 37.50
C TYR A 438 -0.16 -11.36 38.08
N ASN A 439 0.64 -10.43 37.57
CA ASN A 439 0.57 -9.05 38.03
C ASN A 439 -0.89 -8.66 37.87
N ARG A 440 -1.55 -8.43 39.00
CA ARG A 440 -2.94 -7.98 39.03
C ARG A 440 -3.13 -6.75 38.13
N GLU A 441 -2.07 -5.96 38.05
CA GLU A 441 -1.87 -4.86 37.10
C GLU A 441 -1.91 -5.32 35.64
N ALA A 442 -1.24 -6.40 35.24
CA ALA A 442 -1.31 -6.93 33.88
C ALA A 442 -2.72 -7.45 33.53
N GLN A 443 -3.43 -8.07 34.48
CA GLN A 443 -4.84 -8.46 34.28
C GLN A 443 -5.75 -7.23 34.14
N LEU A 444 -5.50 -6.20 34.94
CA LEU A 444 -6.17 -4.90 34.85
C LEU A 444 -5.89 -4.20 33.53
N GLU A 445 -4.65 -4.26 33.04
CA GLU A 445 -4.28 -3.74 31.72
C GLU A 445 -5.09 -4.44 30.64
N CYS A 446 -5.12 -5.78 30.62
CA CYS A 446 -5.97 -6.54 29.70
C CYS A 446 -7.45 -6.10 29.77
N LEU A 447 -8.01 -5.93 30.98
CA LEU A 447 -9.38 -5.46 31.15
C LEU A 447 -9.60 -4.03 30.65
N ARG A 448 -8.61 -3.13 30.81
CA ARG A 448 -8.66 -1.77 30.25
C ARG A 448 -8.64 -1.81 28.72
N GLU A 449 -7.83 -2.69 28.12
CA GLU A 449 -7.81 -2.84 26.65
C GLU A 449 -9.15 -3.38 26.13
N ASP A 450 -9.71 -4.38 26.81
CA ASP A 450 -11.01 -4.97 26.47
C ASP A 450 -12.12 -3.92 26.58
N ALA A 451 -12.15 -3.14 27.68
CA ALA A 451 -13.14 -2.07 27.86
C ALA A 451 -13.04 -1.02 26.75
N PHE A 452 -11.82 -0.54 26.44
CA PHE A 452 -11.58 0.38 25.34
C PHE A 452 -12.04 -0.20 23.99
N PHE A 453 -11.73 -1.47 23.72
CA PHE A 453 -12.12 -2.13 22.47
C PHE A 453 -13.64 -2.13 22.29
N PHE A 454 -14.41 -2.50 23.31
CA PHE A 454 -15.88 -2.54 23.19
C PHE A 454 -16.50 -1.15 23.14
N ASP A 455 -15.95 -0.16 23.86
CA ASP A 455 -16.37 1.23 23.73
C ASP A 455 -16.13 1.78 22.32
N TYR A 456 -14.94 1.50 21.77
CA TYR A 456 -14.57 1.91 20.42
C TYR A 456 -15.42 1.19 19.36
N ALA A 457 -15.66 -0.11 19.53
CA ALA A 457 -16.56 -0.88 18.67
C ALA A 457 -17.97 -0.29 18.66
N ARG A 458 -18.52 0.06 19.84
CA ARG A 458 -19.84 0.70 19.96
C ARG A 458 -19.87 2.03 19.21
N GLN A 459 -18.89 2.91 19.44
CA GLN A 459 -18.80 4.21 18.75
C GLN A 459 -18.73 4.04 17.22
N LEU A 460 -17.95 3.07 16.74
CA LEU A 460 -17.84 2.79 15.31
C LEU A 460 -19.13 2.19 14.74
N MET A 461 -19.83 1.33 15.48
CA MET A 461 -21.12 0.79 15.05
C MET A 461 -22.22 1.87 15.03
N ASP A 462 -22.26 2.77 16.00
CA ASP A 462 -23.22 3.89 16.03
C ASP A 462 -22.99 4.82 14.84
N THR A 463 -21.73 5.18 14.56
CA THR A 463 -21.38 6.02 13.40
C THR A 463 -21.66 5.31 12.07
N ALA A 464 -21.41 4.00 11.99
CA ALA A 464 -21.74 3.19 10.83
C ALA A 464 -23.26 3.12 10.60
N ARG A 465 -24.03 2.91 11.66
CA ARG A 465 -25.50 2.87 11.62
C ARG A 465 -26.07 4.22 11.18
N ALA A 466 -25.57 5.34 11.73
CA ALA A 466 -25.96 6.68 11.31
C ALA A 466 -25.67 6.94 9.82
N ARG A 467 -24.61 6.33 9.29
CA ARG A 467 -24.25 6.38 7.86
C ARG A 467 -25.01 5.37 7.00
N GLY A 468 -25.83 4.49 7.57
CA GLY A 468 -26.49 3.40 6.86
C GLY A 468 -25.52 2.31 6.34
N CYS A 469 -24.35 2.17 6.95
CA CYS A 469 -23.41 1.09 6.63
C CYS A 469 -23.84 -0.22 7.33
N PRO A 470 -23.66 -1.38 6.69
CA PRO A 470 -24.01 -2.68 7.30
C PRO A 470 -23.08 -3.02 8.48
N LEU A 471 -23.63 -3.49 9.61
CA LEU A 471 -22.84 -3.75 10.82
C LEU A 471 -22.20 -5.15 10.83
N LYS A 472 -22.56 -6.02 9.88
CA LYS A 472 -22.06 -7.40 9.79
C LYS A 472 -20.52 -7.55 9.91
N PRO A 473 -19.68 -6.72 9.27
CA PRO A 473 -18.22 -6.81 9.44
C PRO A 473 -17.78 -6.53 10.88
N PHE A 474 -18.41 -5.58 11.55
CA PHE A 474 -18.10 -5.25 12.95
C PHE A 474 -18.50 -6.39 13.89
N VAL A 475 -19.68 -7.00 13.68
CA VAL A 475 -20.13 -8.16 14.49
C VAL A 475 -19.14 -9.32 14.38
N ARG A 476 -18.59 -9.56 13.18
CA ARG A 476 -17.56 -10.56 12.97
C ARG A 476 -16.29 -10.23 13.75
N ALA A 477 -15.79 -9.00 13.65
CA ALA A 477 -14.58 -8.57 14.36
C ALA A 477 -14.75 -8.63 15.88
N VAL A 478 -15.88 -8.14 16.40
CA VAL A 478 -16.22 -8.21 17.84
C VAL A 478 -16.33 -9.67 18.31
N GLY A 479 -16.93 -10.54 17.50
CA GLY A 479 -17.03 -11.97 17.80
C GLY A 479 -15.68 -12.68 17.81
N GLN A 480 -14.77 -12.35 16.88
CA GLN A 480 -13.41 -12.87 16.85
C GLN A 480 -12.63 -12.45 18.10
N TYR A 481 -12.62 -11.15 18.41
CA TYR A 481 -11.96 -10.61 19.60
C TYR A 481 -12.48 -11.23 20.90
N LYS A 482 -13.81 -11.38 21.03
CA LYS A 482 -14.44 -12.04 22.19
C LYS A 482 -13.97 -13.49 22.36
N ASN A 483 -13.81 -14.22 21.25
CA ASN A 483 -13.35 -15.61 21.26
C ASN A 483 -11.85 -15.73 21.58
N GLU A 484 -11.02 -14.85 21.01
CA GLU A 484 -9.57 -14.83 21.22
C GLU A 484 -9.20 -14.51 22.67
N ASN A 485 -9.87 -13.51 23.25
CA ASN A 485 -9.65 -13.09 24.64
C ASN A 485 -10.50 -13.88 25.66
N ARG A 486 -11.30 -14.85 25.21
CA ARG A 486 -12.18 -15.69 26.06
C ARG A 486 -13.15 -14.86 26.93
N ILE A 487 -13.57 -13.70 26.45
CA ILE A 487 -14.41 -12.75 27.21
C ILE A 487 -15.84 -13.29 27.28
N GLY A 488 -16.31 -13.58 28.50
CA GLY A 488 -17.62 -14.19 28.74
C GLY A 488 -17.68 -15.69 28.39
N ALA A 489 -16.58 -16.29 27.93
CA ALA A 489 -16.45 -17.73 27.88
C ALA A 489 -16.08 -18.20 29.30
N GLY A 490 -17.07 -18.66 30.07
CA GLY A 490 -16.79 -19.30 31.35
C GLY A 490 -15.75 -20.40 31.14
N ILE A 491 -14.72 -20.46 31.99
CA ILE A 491 -13.72 -21.53 31.94
C ILE A 491 -14.48 -22.84 32.11
N ARG A 492 -14.75 -23.53 31.00
CA ARG A 492 -15.44 -24.81 31.01
C ARG A 492 -14.43 -25.85 31.46
N VAL A 493 -14.20 -25.88 32.76
CA VAL A 493 -13.39 -26.91 33.39
C VAL A 493 -14.06 -28.24 33.06
N PRO A 494 -13.40 -29.14 32.31
CA PRO A 494 -13.94 -30.45 32.03
C PRO A 494 -14.39 -31.11 33.34
N PRO A 495 -15.52 -31.84 33.36
CA PRO A 495 -16.10 -32.35 34.61
C PRO A 495 -15.15 -33.26 35.40
N HIS A 496 -14.17 -33.89 34.73
CA HIS A 496 -13.13 -34.71 35.36
C HIS A 496 -12.00 -33.91 36.03
N LEU A 497 -11.90 -32.60 35.78
CA LEU A 497 -10.97 -31.68 36.44
C LEU A 497 -11.63 -30.87 37.57
N VAL A 498 -12.96 -30.99 37.73
CA VAL A 498 -13.68 -30.39 38.86
C VAL A 498 -13.50 -31.28 40.09
N THR A 499 -12.43 -31.07 40.85
CA THR A 499 -12.22 -31.77 42.12
C THR A 499 -13.15 -31.21 43.19
N ARG A 500 -14.03 -32.05 43.76
CA ARG A 500 -14.86 -31.71 44.94
C ARG A 500 -14.07 -31.70 46.26
N LEU A 501 -12.80 -32.07 46.22
CA LEU A 501 -11.92 -32.02 47.37
C LEU A 501 -11.49 -30.57 47.57
N SER A 502 -11.91 -29.97 48.69
CA SER A 502 -11.31 -28.74 49.16
C SER A 502 -9.85 -29.07 49.48
N MET A 503 -8.91 -28.71 48.60
CA MET A 503 -7.51 -28.60 48.98
C MET A 503 -7.50 -27.67 50.19
N GLY A 504 -7.17 -28.22 51.35
CA GLY A 504 -7.28 -27.53 52.64
C GLY A 504 -6.66 -26.15 52.52
N ARG A 505 -7.51 -25.12 52.49
CA ARG A 505 -7.03 -23.75 52.65
C ARG A 505 -6.33 -23.75 54.00
N ARG A 506 -5.06 -23.30 54.02
CA ARG A 506 -4.47 -22.80 55.27
C ARG A 506 -5.45 -21.78 55.83
N THR A 507 -6.11 -22.14 56.92
CA THR A 507 -6.94 -21.22 57.68
C THR A 507 -6.04 -20.10 58.17
N ALA A 508 -6.54 -18.87 58.11
CA ALA A 508 -5.81 -17.70 58.57
C ALA A 508 -5.26 -17.93 60.00
N GLY A 509 -3.93 -17.98 60.16
CA GLY A 509 -3.33 -18.17 61.49
C GLY A 509 -1.88 -18.65 61.57
N ASP A 510 -1.31 -19.25 60.52
CA ASP A 510 -0.05 -20.02 60.69
C ASP A 510 1.28 -19.24 60.58
N SER A 511 1.26 -17.90 60.55
CA SER A 511 2.50 -17.10 60.58
C SER A 511 2.28 -15.72 61.24
N PRO A 512 2.91 -15.41 62.39
CA PRO A 512 2.78 -14.11 63.05
C PRO A 512 3.53 -12.97 62.32
N ALA A 513 4.10 -13.23 61.12
CA ALA A 513 4.80 -12.23 60.31
C ALA A 513 3.93 -11.60 59.18
N GLU A 514 2.72 -12.11 58.94
CA GLU A 514 1.88 -11.65 57.82
C GLU A 514 0.90 -10.50 58.18
N THR A 515 0.73 -10.18 59.46
CA THR A 515 -0.28 -9.19 59.90
C THR A 515 0.13 -7.74 59.70
N ALA A 516 1.44 -7.43 59.61
CA ALA A 516 1.92 -6.06 59.39
C ALA A 516 1.95 -5.65 57.91
N VAL A 517 2.13 -6.59 56.98
CA VAL A 517 2.18 -6.31 55.52
C VAL A 517 0.77 -6.20 54.91
N LYS A 518 -0.22 -6.91 55.46
CA LYS A 518 -1.62 -6.92 54.96
C LYS A 518 -2.39 -5.61 55.16
N ALA A 519 -1.97 -4.72 56.06
CA ALA A 519 -2.71 -3.48 56.36
C ALA A 519 -2.42 -2.33 55.36
N GLN A 520 -1.26 -2.35 54.70
CA GLN A 520 -0.92 -1.37 53.64
C GLN A 520 -1.27 -1.91 52.24
N SER A 521 -1.14 -3.22 52.00
CA SER A 521 -1.53 -3.84 50.73
C SER A 521 -3.07 -3.88 50.53
N SER A 522 -3.87 -3.91 51.60
CA SER A 522 -5.34 -3.98 51.49
C SER A 522 -6.00 -2.75 50.85
N ALA A 523 -5.41 -1.56 50.97
CA ALA A 523 -6.01 -0.32 50.44
C ALA A 523 -5.78 -0.15 48.93
N GLU A 524 -4.61 -0.51 48.43
CA GLU A 524 -4.29 -0.49 47.00
C GLU A 524 -4.95 -1.65 46.27
N GLU A 525 -4.95 -2.86 46.88
CA GLU A 525 -5.68 -4.01 46.36
C GLU A 525 -7.20 -3.77 46.28
N ALA A 526 -7.77 -3.00 47.20
CA ALA A 526 -9.18 -2.61 47.16
C ALA A 526 -9.50 -1.60 46.03
N LYS A 527 -8.58 -0.66 45.75
CA LYS A 527 -8.72 0.27 44.61
C LYS A 527 -8.63 -0.48 43.28
N LEU A 528 -7.67 -1.39 43.15
CA LEU A 528 -7.51 -2.26 41.98
C LEU A 528 -8.74 -3.15 41.79
N ALA A 529 -9.29 -3.74 42.86
CA ALA A 529 -10.53 -4.51 42.82
C ALA A 529 -11.73 -3.70 42.30
N ALA A 530 -11.91 -2.48 42.82
CA ALA A 530 -13.00 -1.60 42.40
C ALA A 530 -12.87 -1.20 40.92
N GLU A 531 -11.65 -0.96 40.45
CA GLU A 531 -11.39 -0.68 39.03
C GLU A 531 -11.69 -1.89 38.14
N GLU A 532 -11.28 -3.10 38.53
CA GLU A 532 -11.61 -4.34 37.81
C GLU A 532 -13.13 -4.51 37.63
N GLU A 533 -13.90 -4.30 38.70
CA GLU A 533 -15.36 -4.39 38.65
C GLU A 533 -15.97 -3.34 37.72
N GLN A 534 -15.46 -2.11 37.75
CA GLN A 534 -15.92 -1.04 36.85
C GLN A 534 -15.67 -1.40 35.39
N GLN A 535 -14.47 -1.88 35.05
CA GLN A 535 -14.15 -2.26 33.67
C GLN A 535 -15.02 -3.44 33.20
N ARG A 536 -15.25 -4.44 34.06
CA ARG A 536 -16.16 -5.55 33.73
C ARG A 536 -17.59 -5.09 33.48
N ARG A 537 -18.12 -4.18 34.31
CA ARG A 537 -19.45 -3.58 34.09
C ARG A 537 -19.52 -2.82 32.77
N ASN A 538 -18.49 -2.03 32.45
CA ASN A 538 -18.41 -1.30 31.19
C ASN A 538 -18.43 -2.25 29.98
N ILE A 539 -17.63 -3.33 30.03
CA ILE A 539 -17.59 -4.36 28.99
C ILE A 539 -18.98 -4.99 28.80
N GLU A 540 -19.65 -5.38 29.89
CA GLU A 540 -20.98 -5.99 29.84
C GLU A 540 -22.05 -5.03 29.29
N GLU A 541 -22.05 -3.77 29.71
CA GLU A 541 -22.97 -2.75 29.20
C GLU A 541 -22.75 -2.48 27.71
N ASN A 542 -21.50 -2.41 27.27
CA ASN A 542 -21.15 -2.19 25.88
C ASN A 542 -21.53 -3.37 24.99
N LEU A 543 -21.32 -4.59 25.46
CA LEU A 543 -21.78 -5.80 24.78
C LEU A 543 -23.30 -5.80 24.59
N LYS A 544 -24.08 -5.49 25.64
CA LYS A 544 -25.55 -5.38 25.56
C LYS A 544 -25.98 -4.32 24.55
N LYS A 545 -25.32 -3.16 24.51
CA LYS A 545 -25.58 -2.09 23.54
C LYS A 545 -25.27 -2.54 22.11
N ILE A 546 -24.14 -3.21 21.89
CA ILE A 546 -23.75 -3.77 20.58
C ILE A 546 -24.78 -4.81 20.12
N GLU A 547 -25.19 -5.73 20.99
CA GLU A 547 -26.21 -6.74 20.68
C GLU A 547 -27.55 -6.08 20.30
N ALA A 548 -27.96 -5.02 21.01
CA ALA A 548 -29.15 -4.25 20.66
C ALA A 548 -29.06 -3.57 19.28
N LEU A 549 -27.89 -3.03 18.90
CA LEU A 549 -27.68 -2.45 17.57
C LEU A 549 -27.80 -3.51 16.46
N VAL A 550 -27.24 -4.71 16.70
CA VAL A 550 -27.30 -5.83 15.74
C VAL A 550 -28.73 -6.32 15.56
N LEU A 551 -29.47 -6.48 16.66
CA LEU A 551 -30.88 -6.84 16.61
C LEU A 551 -31.71 -5.82 15.81
N ALA A 552 -31.46 -4.53 16.02
CA ALA A 552 -32.16 -3.47 15.29
C ALA A 552 -31.84 -3.45 13.78
N GLU A 553 -30.61 -3.80 13.36
CA GLU A 553 -30.28 -3.95 11.93
C GLU A 553 -30.95 -5.20 11.33
N ALA A 554 -31.03 -6.30 12.10
CA ALA A 554 -31.69 -7.52 11.66
C ALA A 554 -33.20 -7.33 11.45
N THR A 555 -33.88 -6.61 12.35
CA THR A 555 -35.30 -6.26 12.18
C THR A 555 -35.51 -5.33 11.00
N ALA A 556 -34.68 -4.29 10.83
CA ALA A 556 -34.76 -3.38 9.69
C ALA A 556 -34.62 -4.08 8.34
N LYS A 557 -33.80 -5.15 8.24
CA LYS A 557 -33.69 -5.97 7.02
C LYS A 557 -34.90 -6.87 6.78
N ALA A 558 -35.59 -7.29 7.83
CA ALA A 558 -36.79 -8.13 7.71
C ALA A 558 -38.02 -7.32 7.26
N GLU A 559 -38.06 -6.03 7.60
CA GLU A 559 -39.15 -5.12 7.24
C GLU A 559 -39.07 -4.56 5.82
N VAL A 560 -37.93 -4.70 5.11
CA VAL A 560 -37.85 -4.38 3.68
C VAL A 560 -38.44 -5.56 2.90
N PRO A 561 -39.66 -5.46 2.34
CA PRO A 561 -40.21 -6.53 1.53
C PRO A 561 -39.27 -6.76 0.35
N LYS A 562 -38.91 -8.02 0.12
CA LYS A 562 -38.24 -8.44 -1.12
C LYS A 562 -39.24 -8.21 -2.26
N GLY A 563 -39.16 -7.02 -2.86
CA GLY A 563 -39.87 -6.66 -4.08
C GLY A 563 -39.33 -7.43 -5.27
#